data_AF-A0A349UXA1-F1
#
_entry.id   AF-A0A349UXA1-F1
#
_cell.length_a   1.000
_cell.length_b   1.000
_cell.length_c   1.000
_cell.angle_alpha   90.00
_cell.angle_beta   90.00
_cell.angle_gamma   90.00
#
_symmetry.space_group_name_H-M   'P 1'
#
loop_
_entity.id
_entity.type
_entity.pdbx_description
1 polymer ?
#
loop_
_entity_poly.entity_id
_entity_poly.type
_entity_poly.pdbx_seq_one_letter_code
_entity_poly.pdbx_strand_id
1 'polypeptide(L)'
;LAQGEILGYAALRRFGKGHVIGPIQANSQRQAQNLVCYLAASLAEQFVRIDMDDGLGLMPWLGDLGLKCVDTVTRMRKNPQTNPRPVYGLCSQALG
;
A
#
# COMPACT_ATOMS: atom_id res chain seq x y z
N LEU A 1 -13.92 18.75 -6.87
CA LEU A 1 -13.79 17.91 -8.08
C LEU A 1 -12.41 18.22 -8.65
N ALA A 2 -11.54 17.23 -8.81
CA ALA A 2 -10.23 17.41 -9.41
C ALA A 2 -10.32 16.94 -10.86
N GLN A 3 -10.77 17.83 -11.77
CA GLN A 3 -10.93 17.45 -13.17
C GLN A 3 -9.57 17.29 -13.85
N GLY A 4 -9.06 16.05 -13.89
CA GLY A 4 -7.85 15.67 -14.62
C GLY A 4 -6.55 15.66 -13.82
N GLU A 5 -6.59 15.94 -12.51
CA GLU A 5 -5.40 15.87 -11.65
C GLU A 5 -5.09 14.42 -11.24
N ILE A 6 -3.82 14.03 -11.29
CA ILE A 6 -3.36 12.75 -10.76
C ILE A 6 -3.26 12.86 -9.24
N LEU A 7 -4.22 12.25 -8.53
CA LEU A 7 -4.30 12.27 -7.07
C LEU A 7 -3.52 11.14 -6.39
N GLY A 8 -3.01 10.18 -7.16
CA GLY A 8 -2.28 9.03 -6.64
C GLY A 8 -1.99 7.99 -7.71
N TYR A 9 -1.17 7.00 -7.35
CA TYR A 9 -0.86 5.85 -8.18
C TYR A 9 -0.58 4.62 -7.32
N ALA A 10 -0.79 3.45 -7.92
CA ALA A 10 -0.37 2.18 -7.35
C ALA A 10 0.08 1.23 -8.46
N ALA A 11 0.95 0.28 -8.13
CA ALA A 11 1.42 -0.74 -9.06
C ALA A 11 1.10 -2.14 -8.54
N LEU A 12 0.84 -3.07 -9.46
CA LEU A 12 0.66 -4.50 -9.20
C LEU A 12 1.73 -5.27 -9.95
N ARG A 13 2.46 -6.15 -9.26
CA ARG A 13 3.47 -7.03 -9.86
C ARG A 13 3.47 -8.43 -9.27
N ARG A 14 3.92 -9.42 -10.04
CA ARG A 14 4.25 -10.75 -9.52
C ARG A 14 5.53 -10.70 -8.68
N PHE A 15 5.54 -11.41 -7.56
CA PHE A 15 6.72 -11.56 -6.71
C PHE A 15 6.59 -12.77 -5.77
N GLY A 16 7.65 -13.56 -5.65
CA GLY A 16 7.64 -14.77 -4.82
C GLY A 16 6.50 -15.71 -5.22
N LYS A 17 5.66 -16.09 -4.24
CA LYS A 17 4.52 -17.00 -4.43
C LYS A 17 3.21 -16.32 -4.85
N GLY A 18 3.21 -15.02 -5.08
CA GLY A 18 1.97 -14.29 -5.39
C GLY A 18 2.22 -12.92 -5.99
N HIS A 19 1.51 -11.92 -5.48
CA HIS A 19 1.51 -10.57 -6.00
C HIS A 19 1.87 -9.55 -4.91
N VAL A 20 2.43 -8.43 -5.34
CA VAL A 20 2.66 -7.26 -4.51
C VAL A 20 1.88 -6.10 -5.10
N ILE A 21 1.09 -5.42 -4.26
CA ILE A 21 0.53 -4.11 -4.58
C ILE A 21 1.41 -3.08 -3.89
N GLY A 22 2.18 -2.33 -4.67
CA GLY A 22 3.20 -1.43 -4.15
C GLY A 22 4.11 -0.84 -5.25
N PRO A 23 4.53 0.43 -5.15
CA PRO A 23 4.16 1.39 -4.09
C PRO A 23 2.70 1.82 -4.21
N ILE A 24 2.13 2.36 -3.12
CA ILE A 24 0.79 2.98 -3.08
C ILE A 24 0.97 4.41 -2.58
N GLN A 25 0.83 5.38 -3.49
CA GLN A 25 0.90 6.81 -3.19
C GLN A 25 -0.47 7.42 -3.41
N ALA A 26 -1.00 8.09 -2.37
CA ALA A 26 -2.29 8.75 -2.43
C ALA A 26 -2.32 9.95 -1.46
N ASN A 27 -3.28 10.86 -1.65
CA ASN A 27 -3.46 12.01 -0.77
C ASN A 27 -4.41 11.74 0.41
N SER A 28 -5.10 10.59 0.42
CA SER A 28 -5.97 10.17 1.53
C SER A 28 -6.11 8.65 1.60
N GLN A 29 -6.49 8.15 2.77
CA GLN A 29 -6.76 6.74 3.00
C GLN A 29 -7.81 6.21 2.02
N ARG A 30 -8.88 6.96 1.78
CA ARG A 30 -9.94 6.58 0.83
C ARG A 30 -9.43 6.42 -0.60
N GLN A 31 -8.52 7.29 -1.04
CA GLN A 31 -7.91 7.17 -2.36
C GLN A 31 -6.99 5.93 -2.44
N ALA A 32 -6.22 5.65 -1.39
CA ALA A 32 -5.41 4.44 -1.32
C ALA A 32 -6.28 3.17 -1.36
N GLN A 33 -7.39 3.15 -0.61
CA GLN A 33 -8.36 2.05 -0.63
C GLN A 33 -8.92 1.80 -2.04
N ASN A 34 -9.29 2.86 -2.76
CA ASN A 34 -9.79 2.73 -4.13
C ASN A 34 -8.74 2.12 -5.07
N LEU A 35 -7.47 2.54 -4.96
CA LEU A 35 -6.36 1.98 -5.75
C LEU A 35 -6.14 0.49 -5.42
N VAL A 36 -6.17 0.13 -4.14
CA VAL A 36 -6.02 -1.27 -3.69
C VAL A 36 -7.18 -2.13 -4.22
N CYS A 37 -8.43 -1.69 -4.04
CA CYS A 37 -9.59 -2.42 -4.55
C CYS A 37 -9.53 -2.64 -6.06
N TYR A 38 -9.15 -1.61 -6.81
CA TYR A 38 -9.04 -1.69 -8.26
C TYR A 38 -8.03 -2.75 -8.70
N LEU A 39 -6.83 -2.78 -8.09
CA LEU A 39 -5.79 -3.75 -8.42
C LEU A 39 -6.13 -5.17 -7.92
N ALA A 40 -6.70 -5.27 -6.72
CA ALA A 40 -7.05 -6.53 -6.09
C ALA A 40 -8.23 -7.23 -6.75
N ALA A 41 -9.11 -6.51 -7.46
CA ALA A 41 -10.26 -7.09 -8.16
C ALA A 41 -9.88 -8.21 -9.14
N SER A 42 -8.67 -8.13 -9.72
CA SER A 42 -8.15 -9.13 -10.66
C SER A 42 -7.45 -10.33 -9.98
N LEU A 43 -7.35 -10.33 -8.65
CA LEU A 43 -6.53 -11.26 -7.86
C LEU A 43 -7.37 -12.13 -6.92
N ALA A 44 -8.63 -12.39 -7.27
CA ALA A 44 -9.50 -13.26 -6.48
C ALA A 44 -8.80 -14.60 -6.13
N GLU A 45 -8.82 -14.96 -4.85
CA GLU A 45 -8.19 -16.17 -4.28
C GLU A 45 -6.67 -16.27 -4.42
N GLN A 46 -6.00 -15.23 -4.94
CA GLN A 46 -4.56 -15.20 -5.07
C GLN A 46 -3.91 -14.58 -3.84
N PHE A 47 -2.70 -15.02 -3.55
CA PHE A 47 -1.91 -14.45 -2.48
C PHE A 47 -1.39 -13.06 -2.85
N VAL A 48 -1.78 -12.04 -2.08
CA VAL A 48 -1.40 -10.63 -2.27
C VAL A 48 -0.69 -10.11 -1.02
N ARG A 49 0.41 -9.37 -1.24
CA ARG A 49 1.15 -8.65 -0.20
C ARG A 49 1.09 -7.15 -0.43
N ILE A 50 0.99 -6.42 0.67
CA ILE A 50 1.14 -4.96 0.72
C ILE A 50 2.05 -4.67 1.90
N ASP A 51 3.25 -4.15 1.62
CA ASP A 51 4.16 -3.69 2.66
C ASP A 51 3.78 -2.25 2.98
N MET A 52 3.39 -1.93 4.22
CA MET A 52 2.96 -0.58 4.59
C MET A 52 3.50 -0.15 5.95
N ASP A 53 3.48 1.16 6.18
CA ASP A 53 3.68 1.75 7.50
C ASP A 53 2.36 1.74 8.29
N ASP A 54 2.41 1.48 9.60
CA ASP A 54 1.22 1.29 10.44
C ASP A 54 0.45 2.61 10.68
N GLY A 55 1.14 3.74 10.59
CA GLY A 55 0.62 5.06 10.96
C GLY A 55 -0.48 5.64 10.04
N LEU A 56 -0.85 4.97 8.95
CA LEU A 56 -1.80 5.50 7.95
C LEU A 56 -3.18 4.79 7.92
N GLY A 57 -3.45 3.90 8.87
CA GLY A 57 -4.81 3.42 9.16
C GLY A 57 -5.43 2.45 8.15
N LEU A 58 -4.66 1.90 7.21
CA LEU A 58 -5.16 0.89 6.26
C LEU A 58 -5.30 -0.50 6.87
N MET A 59 -4.51 -0.85 7.88
CA MET A 59 -4.48 -2.21 8.42
C MET A 59 -5.84 -2.73 8.91
N PRO A 60 -6.64 -1.98 9.70
CA PRO A 60 -7.95 -2.46 10.13
C PRO A 60 -8.87 -2.77 8.93
N TRP A 61 -8.91 -1.87 7.95
CA TRP A 61 -9.73 -2.04 6.74
C TRP A 61 -9.28 -3.22 5.87
N LEU A 62 -7.97 -3.47 5.76
CA LEU A 62 -7.47 -4.65 5.06
C LEU A 62 -7.83 -5.94 5.79
N GLY A 63 -7.86 -5.92 7.12
CA GLY A 63 -8.37 -7.01 7.95
C GLY A 63 -9.83 -7.33 7.62
N ASP A 64 -10.68 -6.30 7.48
CA ASP A 64 -12.09 -6.47 7.11
C ASP A 64 -12.28 -7.06 5.69
N LEU A 65 -11.32 -6.81 4.78
CA LEU A 65 -11.28 -7.43 3.45
C LEU A 65 -10.74 -8.87 3.45
N GLY A 66 -10.36 -9.41 4.61
CA GLY A 66 -9.78 -10.74 4.74
C GLY A 66 -8.28 -10.81 4.42
N LEU A 67 -7.60 -9.68 4.20
CA LEU A 67 -6.14 -9.66 4.13
C LEU A 67 -5.56 -9.76 5.54
N LYS A 68 -4.96 -10.92 5.83
CA LYS A 68 -4.29 -11.16 7.10
C LYS A 68 -2.92 -10.48 7.12
N CYS A 69 -2.61 -9.76 8.20
CA CYS A 69 -1.25 -9.35 8.50
C CYS A 69 -0.40 -10.60 8.78
N VAL A 70 0.60 -10.86 7.92
CA VAL A 70 1.44 -12.06 7.98
C VAL A 70 2.78 -11.84 8.68
N ASP A 71 3.26 -10.60 8.70
CA ASP A 71 4.54 -10.21 9.28
C ASP A 71 4.53 -8.70 9.60
N THR A 72 5.40 -8.28 10.51
CA THR A 72 5.60 -6.87 10.88
C THR A 72 7.09 -6.60 10.99
N VAL A 73 7.56 -5.55 10.33
CA VAL A 73 8.95 -5.09 10.43
C VAL A 73 9.00 -3.68 10.97
N THR A 74 10.04 -3.35 11.74
CA THR A 74 10.26 -1.99 12.21
C THR A 74 11.03 -1.19 11.17
N ARG A 75 10.42 -0.14 10.64
CA ARG A 75 11.11 0.79 9.74
C ARG A 75 12.15 1.58 10.50
N MET A 76 13.40 1.55 10.04
CA MET A 76 14.52 2.25 10.68
C MET A 76 14.96 3.46 9.85
N ARG A 77 15.37 4.53 10.54
CA ARG A 77 15.88 5.76 9.89
C ARG A 77 16.92 6.45 10.77
N LYS A 78 17.97 6.95 10.13
CA LYS A 78 18.97 7.83 10.77
C LYS A 78 18.60 9.28 10.45
N ASN A 79 18.28 10.08 11.49
CA ASN A 79 17.82 11.50 11.46
C ASN A 79 16.34 11.70 11.09
N PRO A 80 15.63 12.77 11.54
CA PRO A 80 14.24 13.17 11.18
C PRO A 80 13.92 13.24 9.67
N GLN A 81 12.65 13.12 9.26
CA GLN A 81 12.26 13.18 7.84
C GLN A 81 11.81 14.59 7.52
N THR A 82 12.37 15.18 6.46
CA THR A 82 11.94 16.48 5.96
C THR A 82 10.77 16.30 4.99
N ASN A 83 9.63 16.95 5.26
CA ASN A 83 8.42 16.92 4.43
C ASN A 83 7.91 15.50 4.09
N PRO A 84 7.51 14.70 5.09
CA PRO A 84 6.99 13.38 4.83
C PRO A 84 5.71 13.43 3.99
N ARG A 85 5.68 12.64 2.92
CA ARG A 85 4.45 12.35 2.17
C ARG A 85 3.88 11.02 2.67
N PRO A 86 2.56 10.88 2.79
CA PRO A 86 1.94 9.61 3.16
C PRO A 86 2.30 8.53 2.14
N VAL A 87 2.90 7.43 2.58
CA VAL A 87 3.18 6.26 1.75
C VAL A 87 2.34 5.11 2.28
N TYR A 88 1.25 4.79 1.58
CA TYR A 88 0.29 3.76 1.98
C TYR A 88 0.76 2.34 1.65
N GLY A 89 1.80 2.23 0.81
CA GLY A 89 2.45 0.97 0.48
C GLY A 89 3.82 1.20 -0.12
N LEU A 90 4.81 0.44 0.31
CA LEU A 90 6.18 0.47 -0.19
C LEU A 90 6.29 -0.27 -1.52
N CYS A 91 7.30 0.07 -2.33
CA CYS A 91 7.60 -0.70 -3.55
C CYS A 91 8.14 -2.10 -3.21
N SER A 92 9.02 -2.14 -2.21
CA SER A 92 9.54 -3.31 -1.51
C SER A 92 10.25 -2.82 -0.24
N GLN A 93 10.54 -3.70 0.72
CA GLN A 93 11.37 -3.37 1.89
C GLN A 93 12.80 -2.90 1.54
N ALA A 94 13.32 -3.28 0.36
CA ALA A 94 14.65 -2.86 -0.10
C ALA A 94 14.62 -1.50 -0.81
N LEU A 95 13.44 -1.11 -1.32
CA LEU A 95 13.22 0.12 -2.07
C LEU A 95 12.22 1.04 -1.34
N GLY A 96 12.05 0.84 -0.02
CA GLY A 96 11.05 1.49 0.82
C GLY A 96 11.36 1.46 2.31
#